data_AF-A0A7C6PSR9-F1
#
_entry.id   AF-A0A7C6PSR9-F1
#
_cell.length_a   1.000
_cell.length_b   1.000
_cell.length_c   1.000
_cell.angle_alpha   90.00
_cell.angle_beta   90.00
_cell.angle_gamma   90.00
#
_symmetry.space_group_name_H-M   'P 1'
#
loop_
_entity.id
_entity.type
_entity.pdbx_description
1 polymer ?
#
loop_
_entity_poly.entity_id
_entity_poly.type
_entity_poly.pdbx_seq_one_letter_code
_entity_poly.pdbx_strand_id
1 'polypeptide(L)'
;MPHHGAGVTGPDDDGSVDLPHLRNALARANQIQPVTDSISTEELRRKALMHLQAHARRLGVGEAGKVEKEIAFKKADFEKHIVYGEVYVPGDPDHRDAHGQWMTAEEIEKMAHRFMENLRLTQIDKQHDAEPDEGVVVESFIAREGDPDFTPGAWVVGTKILNEKTWEAIMKGEITGYSMAGWAEIIPDGEGGDSV
;
A
#
# COMPACT_ATOMS: atom_id res chain seq x y z
N MET A 1 2.77 -22.50 -10.96
CA MET A 1 1.70 -22.39 -11.97
C MET A 1 2.35 -21.86 -13.23
N PRO A 2 2.07 -22.43 -14.41
CA PRO A 2 2.59 -21.88 -15.65
C PRO A 2 1.85 -20.59 -15.99
N HIS A 3 2.57 -19.46 -16.01
CA HIS A 3 2.10 -18.16 -16.50
C HIS A 3 2.80 -17.76 -17.81
N HIS A 4 3.65 -18.62 -18.36
CA HIS A 4 4.24 -18.47 -19.70
C HIS A 4 3.61 -19.43 -20.69
N GLY A 5 3.56 -19.03 -21.96
CA GLY A 5 3.19 -19.85 -23.10
C GLY A 5 4.33 -20.74 -23.62
N ALA A 6 4.06 -21.45 -24.72
CA ALA A 6 4.93 -22.49 -25.28
C ALA A 6 6.31 -22.00 -25.80
N GLY A 7 6.53 -20.68 -25.86
CA GLY A 7 7.78 -20.07 -26.34
C GLY A 7 8.77 -19.65 -25.25
N VAL A 8 8.53 -20.02 -23.99
CA VAL A 8 9.32 -19.57 -22.85
C VAL A 8 10.80 -19.98 -22.94
N THR A 9 11.70 -19.00 -22.93
CA THR A 9 13.15 -19.25 -22.98
C THR A 9 13.81 -19.30 -21.60
N GLY A 10 13.10 -18.87 -20.56
CA GLY A 10 13.56 -18.87 -19.18
C GLY A 10 12.49 -18.35 -18.22
N PRO A 11 12.68 -18.50 -16.91
CA PRO A 11 11.69 -18.06 -15.92
C PRO A 11 11.41 -16.57 -16.03
N ASP A 12 12.42 -15.72 -16.26
CA ASP A 12 12.23 -14.27 -16.32
C ASP A 12 11.87 -13.73 -17.72
N ASP A 13 11.50 -14.58 -18.67
CA ASP A 13 11.14 -14.19 -20.04
C ASP A 13 9.76 -13.52 -20.10
N ASP A 14 9.73 -12.19 -20.19
CA ASP A 14 8.49 -11.43 -20.28
C ASP A 14 7.76 -11.61 -21.63
N GLY A 15 8.46 -11.97 -22.71
CA GLY A 15 7.89 -12.03 -24.06
C GLY A 15 6.93 -13.19 -24.29
N SER A 16 7.00 -14.22 -23.45
CA SER A 16 6.13 -15.40 -23.50
C SER A 16 5.05 -15.41 -22.42
N VAL A 17 4.95 -14.36 -21.59
CA VAL A 17 3.98 -14.31 -20.49
C VAL A 17 2.55 -14.20 -21.02
N ASP A 18 1.69 -15.09 -20.55
CA ASP A 18 0.25 -15.06 -20.80
C ASP A 18 -0.46 -14.27 -19.69
N LEU A 19 -1.04 -13.13 -20.05
CA LEU A 19 -1.59 -12.18 -19.07
C LEU A 19 -2.80 -12.73 -18.28
N PRO A 20 -3.78 -13.43 -18.90
CA PRO A 20 -4.81 -14.15 -18.14
C PRO A 20 -4.25 -15.15 -17.12
N HIS A 21 -3.26 -15.94 -17.51
CA HIS A 21 -2.64 -16.92 -16.61
C HIS A 21 -1.80 -16.25 -15.52
N LEU A 22 -1.11 -15.15 -15.82
CA LEU A 22 -0.38 -14.34 -14.84
C LEU A 22 -1.33 -13.78 -13.75
N ARG A 23 -2.45 -13.18 -14.15
CA ARG A 23 -3.46 -12.65 -13.22
C ARG A 23 -4.04 -13.76 -12.33
N ASN A 24 -4.41 -14.89 -12.92
CA ASN A 24 -4.91 -16.05 -12.18
C ASN A 24 -3.85 -16.64 -11.23
N ALA A 25 -2.58 -16.67 -11.66
CA ALA A 25 -1.46 -17.14 -10.83
C ALA A 25 -1.21 -16.22 -9.63
N LEU A 26 -1.29 -14.89 -9.81
CA LEU A 26 -1.20 -13.90 -8.72
C LEU A 26 -2.31 -14.12 -7.69
N ALA A 27 -3.56 -14.25 -8.15
CA ALA A 27 -4.72 -14.45 -7.27
C ALA A 27 -4.61 -15.74 -6.44
N ARG A 28 -3.98 -16.78 -7.00
CA ARG A 28 -3.84 -18.10 -6.36
C ARG A 28 -2.52 -18.32 -5.65
N ALA A 29 -1.61 -17.34 -5.67
CA ALA A 29 -0.26 -17.52 -5.14
C ALA A 29 -0.26 -17.93 -3.65
N ASN A 30 -1.21 -17.40 -2.86
CA ASN A 30 -1.38 -17.75 -1.44
C ASN A 30 -1.93 -19.17 -1.20
N GLN A 31 -2.44 -19.85 -2.23
CA GLN A 31 -2.97 -21.21 -2.13
C GLN A 31 -1.91 -22.28 -2.45
N ILE A 32 -0.73 -21.87 -2.92
CA ILE A 32 0.34 -22.79 -3.32
C ILE A 32 0.85 -23.55 -2.08
N GLN A 33 1.09 -24.85 -2.28
CA GLN A 33 1.69 -25.76 -1.31
C GLN A 33 2.98 -26.37 -1.89
N PRO A 34 4.00 -26.61 -1.05
CA PRO A 34 5.20 -27.31 -1.46
C PRO A 34 4.87 -28.77 -1.78
N VAL A 35 5.51 -29.30 -2.83
CA VAL A 35 5.37 -30.71 -3.24
C VAL A 35 6.41 -31.59 -2.52
N THR A 36 7.40 -30.95 -1.88
CA THR A 36 8.51 -31.57 -1.16
C THR A 36 8.85 -30.76 0.08
N ASP A 37 9.43 -31.40 1.10
CA ASP A 37 9.78 -30.73 2.37
C ASP A 37 11.02 -29.82 2.29
N SER A 38 11.59 -29.63 1.10
CA SER A 38 12.79 -28.81 0.86
C SER A 38 12.57 -27.30 0.94
N ILE A 39 11.31 -26.85 1.02
CA ILE A 39 10.93 -25.44 1.12
C ILE A 39 9.67 -25.31 1.96
N SER A 40 9.64 -24.31 2.84
CA SER A 40 8.43 -24.00 3.62
C SER A 40 7.33 -23.44 2.72
N THR A 41 6.07 -23.65 3.10
CA THR A 41 4.91 -23.07 2.41
C THR A 41 5.02 -21.55 2.29
N GLU A 42 5.47 -20.87 3.35
CA GLU A 42 5.66 -19.42 3.36
C GLU A 42 6.74 -18.98 2.38
N GLU A 43 7.91 -19.65 2.38
CA GLU A 43 9.00 -19.29 1.48
C GLU A 43 8.66 -19.56 0.01
N LEU A 44 7.93 -20.64 -0.27
CA LEU A 44 7.42 -20.95 -1.60
C LEU A 44 6.46 -19.88 -2.11
N ARG A 45 5.48 -19.49 -1.29
CA ARG A 45 4.52 -18.44 -1.63
C ARG A 45 5.20 -17.10 -1.85
N ARG A 46 6.15 -16.74 -0.97
CA ARG A 46 6.96 -15.52 -1.09
C ARG A 46 7.74 -15.48 -2.40
N LYS A 47 8.45 -16.56 -2.76
CA LYS A 47 9.21 -16.64 -4.01
C LYS A 47 8.30 -16.57 -5.24
N ALA A 48 7.15 -17.27 -5.20
CA ALA A 48 6.16 -17.23 -6.28
C ALA A 48 5.58 -15.82 -6.46
N LEU A 49 5.19 -15.15 -5.38
CA LEU A 49 4.67 -13.78 -5.42
C LEU A 49 5.69 -12.79 -5.97
N MET A 50 6.94 -12.82 -5.48
CA MET A 50 7.99 -11.92 -5.99
C MET A 50 8.19 -12.07 -7.49
N HIS A 51 8.22 -13.30 -7.98
CA HIS A 51 8.41 -13.62 -9.38
C HIS A 51 7.24 -13.15 -10.25
N LEU A 52 6.00 -13.51 -9.89
CA LEU A 52 4.80 -13.10 -10.62
C LEU A 52 4.61 -11.58 -10.62
N GLN A 53 4.87 -10.91 -9.49
CA GLN A 53 4.83 -9.45 -9.40
C GLN A 53 5.91 -8.78 -10.24
N ALA A 54 7.08 -9.41 -10.42
CA ALA A 54 8.13 -8.88 -11.29
C ALA A 54 7.68 -8.84 -12.75
N HIS A 55 7.03 -9.91 -13.25
CA HIS A 55 6.41 -9.91 -14.58
C HIS A 55 5.28 -8.90 -14.70
N ALA A 56 4.36 -8.86 -13.73
CA ALA A 56 3.23 -7.94 -13.72
C ALA A 56 3.68 -6.47 -13.84
N ARG A 57 4.73 -6.10 -13.08
CA ARG A 57 5.35 -4.77 -13.16
C ARG A 57 5.95 -4.48 -14.53
N ARG A 58 6.71 -5.41 -15.11
CA ARG A 58 7.38 -5.20 -16.40
C ARG A 58 6.41 -5.15 -17.58
N LEU A 59 5.26 -5.81 -17.45
CA LEU A 59 4.25 -5.92 -18.51
C LEU A 59 3.08 -4.94 -18.35
N GLY A 60 3.08 -4.07 -17.33
CA GLY A 60 1.96 -3.15 -17.07
C GLY A 60 0.65 -3.89 -16.80
N VAL A 61 0.70 -5.07 -16.19
CA VAL A 61 -0.47 -5.93 -16.00
C VAL A 61 -0.93 -5.85 -14.56
N GLY A 62 -2.19 -5.43 -14.40
CA GLY A 62 -2.68 -4.93 -13.12
C GLY A 62 -2.01 -3.59 -12.85
N GLU A 63 -2.07 -2.65 -13.81
CA GLU A 63 -1.56 -1.29 -13.65
C GLU A 63 -2.19 -0.68 -12.41
N ALA A 64 -1.47 -0.89 -11.33
CA ALA A 64 -1.52 -0.05 -10.20
C ALA A 64 -1.15 1.33 -10.76
N GLY A 65 -2.11 2.25 -10.82
CA GLY A 65 -1.80 3.63 -11.12
C GLY A 65 -0.94 4.17 -9.99
N LYS A 66 0.01 5.06 -10.28
CA LYS A 66 0.59 5.86 -9.21
C LYS A 66 -0.55 6.71 -8.64
N VAL A 67 -0.87 6.49 -7.37
CA VAL A 67 -1.85 7.28 -6.62
C VAL A 67 -1.09 8.12 -5.63
N GLU A 68 -1.35 9.42 -5.64
CA GLU A 68 -0.85 10.37 -4.65
C GLU A 68 -2.05 10.86 -3.84
N LYS A 69 -1.90 10.88 -2.52
CA LYS A 69 -2.90 11.43 -1.60
C LYS A 69 -2.28 12.44 -0.65
N GLU A 70 -2.86 13.63 -0.63
CA GLU A 70 -2.60 14.62 0.42
C GLU A 70 -3.36 14.23 1.69
N ILE A 71 -2.64 14.15 2.81
CA ILE A 71 -3.15 13.67 4.08
C ILE A 71 -2.89 14.76 5.12
N ALA A 72 -3.96 15.39 5.57
CA ALA A 72 -3.89 16.41 6.61
C ALA A 72 -3.53 15.79 7.96
N PHE A 73 -2.75 16.52 8.76
CA PHE A 73 -2.56 16.19 10.16
C PHE A 73 -3.88 16.40 10.91
N LYS A 74 -4.35 15.34 11.56
CA LYS A 74 -5.58 15.36 12.37
C LYS A 74 -5.28 15.53 13.86
N LYS A 75 -4.11 15.09 14.29
CA LYS A 75 -3.64 15.18 15.68
C LYS A 75 -2.13 15.35 15.73
N ALA A 76 -1.63 15.98 16.79
CA ALA A 76 -0.21 16.02 17.11
C ALA A 76 0.02 15.74 18.61
N ASP A 77 1.07 14.97 18.92
CA ASP A 77 1.70 14.88 20.24
C ASP A 77 2.94 15.79 20.22
N PHE A 78 2.76 17.01 20.74
CA PHE A 78 3.77 18.05 20.70
C PHE A 78 5.00 17.73 21.54
N GLU A 79 4.88 16.97 22.63
CA GLU A 79 6.03 16.61 23.48
C GLU A 79 6.92 15.58 22.79
N LYS A 80 6.33 14.70 21.99
CA LYS A 80 7.06 13.62 21.31
C LYS A 80 7.44 13.95 19.86
N HIS A 81 7.01 15.12 19.36
CA HIS A 81 7.14 15.53 17.95
C HIS A 81 6.49 14.52 17.00
N ILE A 82 5.30 14.02 17.35
CA ILE A 82 4.58 13.04 16.53
C ILE A 82 3.33 13.70 15.95
N VAL A 83 3.16 13.57 14.64
CA VAL A 83 1.94 13.98 13.93
C VAL A 83 1.20 12.75 13.43
N TYR A 84 -0.13 12.83 13.40
CA TYR A 84 -1.00 11.75 12.98
C TYR A 84 -1.89 12.20 11.83
N GLY A 85 -2.01 11.35 10.82
CA GLY A 85 -2.89 11.57 9.67
C GLY A 85 -3.63 10.28 9.30
N GLU A 86 -4.83 10.46 8.76
CA GLU A 86 -5.64 9.37 8.19
C GLU A 86 -5.24 9.17 6.74
N VAL A 87 -4.43 8.15 6.49
CA VAL A 87 -3.91 7.84 5.15
C VAL A 87 -5.05 7.49 4.20
N TYR A 88 -6.00 6.71 4.69
CA TYR A 88 -7.21 6.39 3.96
C TYR A 88 -8.35 6.14 4.94
N VAL A 89 -9.51 6.71 4.63
CA VAL A 89 -10.75 6.57 5.40
C VAL A 89 -11.73 5.69 4.62
N PRO A 90 -12.45 4.75 5.26
CA PRO A 90 -13.44 3.93 4.58
C PRO A 90 -14.50 4.78 3.88
N GLY A 91 -14.87 4.34 2.68
CA GLY A 91 -15.92 4.94 1.89
C GLY A 91 -16.80 3.88 1.24
N ASP A 92 -17.71 4.32 0.40
CA ASP A 92 -18.62 3.50 -0.38
C ASP A 92 -18.90 4.20 -1.74
N PRO A 93 -19.66 3.59 -2.67
CA PRO A 93 -19.93 4.19 -3.97
C PRO A 93 -20.57 5.59 -3.91
N ASP A 94 -21.27 5.92 -2.83
CA ASP A 94 -21.93 7.21 -2.60
C ASP A 94 -21.02 8.19 -1.80
N HIS A 95 -20.04 7.67 -1.07
CA HIS A 95 -19.09 8.41 -0.24
C HIS A 95 -17.65 8.20 -0.70
N ARG A 96 -17.27 8.95 -1.75
CA ARG A 96 -15.95 8.90 -2.38
C ARG A 96 -15.01 9.98 -1.87
N ASP A 97 -13.71 9.74 -2.01
CA ASP A 97 -12.68 10.72 -1.74
C ASP A 97 -12.61 11.82 -2.82
N ALA A 98 -11.69 12.78 -2.64
CA ALA A 98 -11.50 13.91 -3.54
C ALA A 98 -11.11 13.53 -4.98
N HIS A 99 -10.65 12.30 -5.21
CA HIS A 99 -10.30 11.76 -6.53
C HIS A 99 -11.42 10.88 -7.11
N GLY A 100 -12.58 10.79 -6.45
CA GLY A 100 -13.69 9.94 -6.88
C GLY A 100 -13.46 8.45 -6.60
N GLN A 101 -12.47 8.12 -5.76
CA GLN A 101 -12.14 6.74 -5.37
C GLN A 101 -12.75 6.42 -4.00
N TRP A 102 -12.93 5.14 -3.70
CA TRP A 102 -13.34 4.68 -2.38
C TRP A 102 -12.75 3.30 -2.12
N MET A 103 -12.71 2.91 -0.85
CA MET A 103 -12.22 1.60 -0.43
C MET A 103 -12.93 1.17 0.84
N THR A 104 -13.18 -0.14 0.99
CA THR A 104 -13.75 -0.70 2.21
C THR A 104 -12.73 -0.70 3.35
N ALA A 105 -13.21 -0.76 4.59
CA ALA A 105 -12.33 -0.89 5.76
C ALA A 105 -11.41 -2.13 5.68
N GLU A 106 -11.90 -3.23 5.10
CA GLU A 106 -11.13 -4.47 4.92
C GLU A 106 -9.96 -4.28 3.94
N GLU A 107 -10.19 -3.61 2.81
CA GLU A 107 -9.12 -3.34 1.84
C GLU A 107 -8.13 -2.28 2.36
N ILE A 108 -8.59 -1.32 3.16
CA ILE A 108 -7.74 -0.37 3.91
C ILE A 108 -6.83 -1.10 4.89
N GLU A 109 -7.35 -2.08 5.64
CA GLU A 109 -6.56 -2.89 6.56
C GLU A 109 -5.48 -3.69 5.82
N LYS A 110 -5.82 -4.32 4.69
CA LYS A 110 -4.85 -5.03 3.85
C LYS A 110 -3.74 -4.09 3.36
N MET A 111 -4.09 -2.87 2.95
CA MET A 111 -3.12 -1.86 2.53
C MET A 111 -2.19 -1.43 3.67
N ALA A 112 -2.74 -1.17 4.86
CA ALA A 112 -1.98 -0.81 6.05
C ALA A 112 -0.97 -1.90 6.45
N HIS A 113 -1.40 -3.16 6.45
CA HIS A 113 -0.53 -4.30 6.76
C HIS A 113 0.58 -4.47 5.74
N ARG A 114 0.26 -4.39 4.43
CA ARG A 114 1.28 -4.43 3.37
C ARG A 114 2.30 -3.31 3.50
N PHE A 115 1.88 -2.10 3.88
CA PHE A 115 2.82 -1.01 4.12
C PHE A 115 3.85 -1.38 5.19
N MET A 116 3.41 -1.99 6.29
CA MET A 116 4.28 -2.44 7.38
C MET A 116 5.18 -3.61 6.97
N GLU A 117 4.67 -4.60 6.25
CA GLU A 117 5.45 -5.74 5.73
C GLU A 117 6.60 -5.30 4.82
N ASN A 118 6.40 -4.22 4.06
CA ASN A 118 7.40 -3.69 3.14
C ASN A 118 8.42 -2.74 3.80
N LEU A 119 8.40 -2.60 5.14
CA LEU A 119 9.36 -1.82 5.93
C LEU A 119 9.60 -0.40 5.43
N ARG A 120 8.56 0.27 4.90
CA ARG A 120 8.66 1.64 4.34
C ARG A 120 8.70 2.74 5.41
N LEU A 121 9.18 2.42 6.61
CA LEU A 121 9.02 3.25 7.80
C LEU A 121 9.92 4.50 7.83
N THR A 122 10.99 4.52 7.04
CA THR A 122 11.98 5.61 7.03
C THR A 122 11.97 6.39 5.72
N GLN A 123 11.06 6.12 4.80
CA GLN A 123 10.99 6.80 3.50
C GLN A 123 10.14 8.07 3.59
N ILE A 124 10.51 8.96 4.51
CA ILE A 124 9.82 10.25 4.72
C ILE A 124 10.75 11.35 4.25
N ASP A 125 10.39 11.98 3.14
CA ASP A 125 11.11 13.07 2.50
C ASP A 125 10.31 14.37 2.53
N LYS A 126 10.93 15.47 2.09
CA LYS A 126 10.25 16.76 1.96
C LYS A 126 10.01 17.06 0.50
N GLN A 127 8.74 17.25 0.13
CA GLN A 127 8.36 17.68 -1.22
C GLN A 127 8.91 16.77 -2.34
N HIS A 128 9.04 15.46 -2.08
CA HIS A 128 9.54 14.48 -3.05
C HIS A 128 10.96 14.76 -3.55
N ASP A 129 11.81 15.35 -2.72
CA ASP A 129 13.24 15.51 -3.00
C ASP A 129 14.04 14.20 -2.92
N ALA A 130 13.38 13.11 -2.49
CA ALA A 130 13.95 11.77 -2.31
C ALA A 130 15.07 11.69 -1.25
N GLU A 131 15.13 12.66 -0.32
CA GLU A 131 16.01 12.63 0.85
C GLU A 131 15.21 12.15 2.09
N PRO A 132 15.46 10.92 2.60
CA PRO A 132 14.69 10.36 3.70
C PRO A 132 15.19 10.85 5.07
N ASP A 133 15.19 12.17 5.29
CA ASP A 133 15.80 12.81 6.48
C ASP A 133 14.81 13.52 7.40
N GLU A 134 13.51 13.50 7.07
CA GLU A 134 12.51 14.31 7.78
C GLU A 134 11.92 13.63 9.01
N GLY A 135 11.69 12.32 8.95
CA GLY A 135 11.02 11.60 10.03
C GLY A 135 10.95 10.10 9.84
N VAL A 136 10.30 9.45 10.80
CA VAL A 136 10.09 8.01 10.81
C VAL A 136 8.66 7.68 11.24
N VAL A 137 8.06 6.69 10.59
CA VAL A 137 6.80 6.12 11.04
C VAL A 137 7.03 5.36 12.34
N VAL A 138 6.36 5.78 13.40
CA VAL A 138 6.43 5.16 14.73
C VAL A 138 5.17 4.40 15.10
N GLU A 139 4.05 4.73 14.45
CA GLU A 139 2.75 4.07 14.65
C GLU A 139 2.03 3.90 13.32
N SER A 140 1.36 2.76 13.14
CA SER A 140 0.49 2.45 12.00
C SER A 140 -0.61 1.54 12.51
N PHE A 141 -1.87 1.97 12.42
CA PHE A 141 -3.00 1.23 12.99
C PHE A 141 -4.30 1.50 12.26
N ILE A 142 -5.28 0.61 12.47
CA ILE A 142 -6.67 0.83 12.07
C ILE A 142 -7.43 1.44 13.24
N ALA A 143 -8.01 2.62 13.01
CA ALA A 143 -8.81 3.33 14.00
C ALA A 143 -10.04 2.50 14.39
N ARG A 144 -10.30 2.42 15.70
CA ARG A 144 -11.38 1.58 16.25
C ARG A 144 -12.70 2.34 16.27
N GLU A 145 -13.80 1.61 16.40
CA GLU A 145 -15.08 2.24 16.74
C GLU A 145 -14.96 3.03 18.06
N GLY A 146 -15.48 4.26 18.05
CA GLY A 146 -15.44 5.15 19.20
C GLY A 146 -14.09 5.82 19.46
N ASP A 147 -13.12 5.72 18.55
CA ASP A 147 -11.92 6.53 18.62
C ASP A 147 -12.30 8.03 18.59
N PRO A 148 -11.81 8.85 19.55
CA PRO A 148 -12.21 10.25 19.65
C PRO A 148 -11.51 11.14 18.61
N ASP A 149 -10.40 10.68 18.05
CA ASP A 149 -9.53 11.47 17.17
C ASP A 149 -9.67 11.04 15.71
N PHE A 150 -10.01 9.78 15.44
CA PHE A 150 -9.97 9.18 14.10
C PHE A 150 -11.28 8.50 13.69
N THR A 151 -11.48 8.37 12.39
CA THR A 151 -12.66 7.78 11.76
C THR A 151 -12.56 6.25 11.89
N PRO A 152 -13.58 5.56 12.40
CA PRO A 152 -13.55 4.10 12.52
C PRO A 152 -13.19 3.41 11.20
N GLY A 153 -12.28 2.45 11.25
CA GLY A 153 -11.78 1.72 10.08
C GLY A 153 -10.74 2.46 9.24
N ALA A 154 -10.41 3.71 9.56
CA ALA A 154 -9.35 4.44 8.85
C ALA A 154 -7.97 3.87 9.18
N TRP A 155 -7.10 3.85 8.17
CA TRP A 155 -5.69 3.62 8.38
C TRP A 155 -5.02 4.93 8.81
N VAL A 156 -4.48 4.93 10.02
CA VAL A 156 -3.80 6.07 10.62
C VAL A 156 -2.30 5.77 10.70
N VAL A 157 -1.50 6.77 10.36
CA VAL A 157 -0.05 6.74 10.53
C VAL A 157 0.38 7.87 11.47
N GLY A 158 1.12 7.49 12.51
CA GLY A 158 1.84 8.38 13.39
C GLY A 158 3.30 8.49 12.97
N THR A 159 3.75 9.69 12.60
CA THR A 159 5.10 9.97 12.13
C THR A 159 5.81 10.86 13.14
N LYS A 160 6.96 10.38 13.63
CA LYS A 160 7.86 11.18 14.46
C LYS A 160 8.74 12.03 13.54
N ILE A 161 8.70 13.33 13.73
CA ILE A 161 9.52 14.29 13.00
C ILE A 161 10.88 14.38 13.70
N LEU A 162 11.94 14.11 12.95
CA LEU A 162 13.32 14.12 13.46
C LEU A 162 14.06 15.40 13.07
N ASN A 163 13.68 16.01 11.95
CA ASN A 163 14.24 17.27 11.48
C ASN A 163 13.59 18.47 12.20
N GLU A 164 14.38 19.21 12.96
CA GLU A 164 13.90 20.34 13.76
C GLU A 164 13.25 21.44 12.91
N LYS A 165 13.79 21.73 11.73
CA LYS A 165 13.24 22.79 10.86
C LYS A 165 11.86 22.42 10.33
N THR A 166 11.65 21.14 10.04
CA THR A 166 10.34 20.65 9.62
C THR A 166 9.37 20.64 10.76
N TRP A 167 9.80 20.30 11.98
CA TRP A 167 8.97 20.45 13.17
C TRP A 167 8.56 21.92 13.41
N GLU A 168 9.49 22.86 13.31
CA GLU A 168 9.20 24.29 13.40
C GLU A 168 8.19 24.76 12.33
N ALA A 169 8.32 24.28 11.09
CA ALA A 169 7.40 24.61 10.00
C ALA A 169 5.99 24.05 10.27
N ILE A 170 5.88 22.85 10.84
CA ILE A 170 4.60 22.27 11.29
C ILE A 170 3.99 23.13 12.39
N MET A 171 4.79 23.53 13.39
CA MET A 171 4.35 24.38 14.50
C MET A 171 3.85 25.77 14.04
N LYS A 172 4.40 26.28 12.93
CA LYS A 172 3.96 27.53 12.30
C LYS A 172 2.74 27.36 11.40
N GLY A 173 2.29 26.13 11.15
CA GLY A 173 1.21 25.81 10.22
C GLY A 173 1.61 25.94 8.74
N GLU A 174 2.91 26.01 8.44
CA GLU A 174 3.43 26.06 7.08
C GLU A 174 3.39 24.66 6.42
N ILE A 175 3.48 23.61 7.24
CA ILE A 175 3.28 22.21 6.84
C ILE A 175 2.09 21.66 7.63
N THR A 176 1.03 21.28 6.93
CA THR A 176 -0.24 20.83 7.55
C THR A 176 -0.58 19.37 7.25
N GLY A 177 0.30 18.66 6.56
CA GLY A 177 0.08 17.27 6.15
C GLY A 177 1.29 16.66 5.44
N TYR A 178 1.14 15.42 5.01
CA TYR A 178 2.07 14.73 4.11
C TYR A 178 1.35 14.24 2.86
N SER A 179 2.12 14.04 1.79
CA SER A 179 1.66 13.35 0.59
C SER A 179 2.13 11.89 0.64
N MET A 180 1.21 10.95 0.39
CA MET A 180 1.55 9.54 0.26
C MET A 180 1.40 9.09 -1.18
N ALA A 181 2.50 8.62 -1.76
CA ALA A 181 2.53 8.00 -3.07
C ALA A 181 2.50 6.47 -2.94
N GLY A 182 1.59 5.84 -3.66
CA GLY A 182 1.46 4.39 -3.74
C GLY A 182 1.16 3.93 -5.15
N TRP A 183 1.13 2.63 -5.32
CA TRP A 183 0.68 1.98 -6.55
C TRP A 183 -0.61 1.24 -6.17
N ALA A 184 -1.73 1.57 -6.80
CA ALA A 184 -3.03 0.91 -6.54
C ALA A 184 -3.77 0.57 -7.83
N GLU A 185 -4.29 -0.66 -7.93
CA GLU A 185 -5.18 -1.06 -9.04
C GLU A 185 -6.55 -0.40 -8.82
N ILE A 186 -7.01 0.34 -9.82
CA ILE A 186 -8.34 0.97 -9.80
C ILE A 186 -9.32 0.00 -10.44
N ILE A 187 -10.29 -0.46 -9.65
CA ILE A 187 -11.36 -1.32 -10.14
C ILE A 187 -12.52 -0.44 -10.65
N PRO A 188 -12.96 -0.59 -11.92
CA PRO A 188 -14.12 0.14 -12.43
C PRO A 188 -15.39 -0.19 -11.64
N ASP A 189 -16.25 0.81 -11.45
CA ASP A 189 -17.56 0.61 -10.83
C ASP A 189 -18.40 -0.38 -11.66
N GLY A 190 -18.82 -1.50 -11.05
CA GLY A 190 -19.64 -2.54 -11.68
C GLY A 190 -18.98 -3.91 -11.86
N GLU A 191 -17.65 -4.03 -11.67
CA GLU A 191 -16.94 -5.34 -11.70
C GLU A 191 -16.55 -5.85 -10.30
N GLY A 192 -16.77 -5.06 -9.25
CA GLY A 192 -16.47 -5.42 -7.85
C GLY A 192 -17.64 -6.04 -7.06
N GLY A 193 -18.74 -6.39 -7.74
CA GLY A 193 -19.91 -7.04 -7.14
C GLY A 193 -19.85 -8.56 -7.35
N ASP A 194 -19.74 -9.29 -6.25
CA ASP A 194 -19.85 -10.75 -6.12
C ASP A 194 -18.63 -11.58 -6.58
N SER A 195 -17.75 -11.85 -5.62
CA SER A 195 -17.12 -13.16 -5.53
C SER A 195 -17.34 -13.72 -4.13
N VAL A 196 -18.33 -14.60 -4.03
CA VAL A 196 -18.63 -15.50 -2.90
C VAL A 196 -17.49 -16.51 -2.70
#